data_AF-A0A7S0YR40-F1
#
_entry.id   AF-A0A7S0YR40-F1
#
_cell.length_a   1.000
_cell.length_b   1.000
_cell.length_c   1.000
_cell.angle_alpha   90.00
_cell.angle_beta   90.00
_cell.angle_gamma   90.00
#
_symmetry.space_group_name_H-M   'P 1'
#
loop_
_entity.id
_entity.type
_entity.pdbx_description
1 polymer ?
#
loop_
_entity_poly.entity_id
_entity_poly.type
_entity_poly.pdbx_seq_one_letter_code
_entity_poly.pdbx_strand_id
1 'polypeptide(L)'
;YEVLKEMQAAGVSPNVASLNALLGACANAARGGGIKAVDRGLQLIETMGRYGAEPNRVTFNTLLSACAQAATAPDNPGGALAKGMQVITVMRSKGVQPDVISFTTLLSAGVRAAAQGDPSMVAQGPTLLGYMKEAGVAPDAVTYTTLIDMYAKAAG
;
A
#
# COMPACT_ATOMS: atom_id res chain seq x y z
N TYR A 1 -17.41 10.02 1.84
CA TYR A 1 -17.86 9.29 0.64
C TYR A 1 -19.35 9.47 0.50
N GLU A 2 -19.81 10.38 -0.38
CA GLU A 2 -21.24 10.66 -0.56
C GLU A 2 -22.03 9.40 -0.97
N VAL A 3 -21.46 8.56 -1.84
CA VAL A 3 -22.09 7.28 -2.25
C VAL A 3 -22.35 6.31 -1.08
N LEU A 4 -21.52 6.31 -0.02
CA LEU A 4 -21.78 5.48 1.17
C LEU A 4 -22.95 6.03 1.98
N LYS A 5 -23.05 7.37 2.09
CA LYS A 5 -24.18 8.01 2.76
C LYS A 5 -25.48 7.75 1.99
N GLU A 6 -25.42 7.79 0.67
CA GLU A 6 -26.55 7.50 -0.21
C GLU A 6 -27.01 6.04 -0.10
N MET A 7 -26.08 5.07 -0.10
CA MET A 7 -26.40 3.66 0.17
C MET A 7 -27.14 3.50 1.50
N GLN A 8 -26.65 4.15 2.57
CA GLN A 8 -27.31 4.12 3.87
C GLN A 8 -28.70 4.79 3.84
N ALA A 9 -28.86 5.92 3.15
CA ALA A 9 -30.13 6.60 2.99
C ALA A 9 -31.15 5.75 2.20
N ALA A 10 -30.67 4.90 1.30
CA ALA A 10 -31.47 3.91 0.57
C ALA A 10 -31.71 2.60 1.35
N GLY A 11 -31.28 2.50 2.62
CA GLY A 11 -31.43 1.30 3.45
C GLY A 11 -30.47 0.15 3.11
N VAL A 12 -29.44 0.41 2.29
CA VAL A 12 -28.43 -0.58 1.89
C VAL A 12 -27.17 -0.38 2.72
N SER A 13 -26.79 -1.36 3.54
CA SER A 13 -25.54 -1.27 4.31
C SER A 13 -24.33 -1.46 3.39
N PRO A 14 -23.33 -0.55 3.42
CA PRO A 14 -22.05 -0.79 2.78
C PRO A 14 -21.42 -2.11 3.24
N ASN A 15 -20.82 -2.84 2.32
CA ASN A 15 -20.13 -4.09 2.61
C ASN A 15 -18.67 -4.05 2.10
N VAL A 16 -17.92 -5.14 2.34
CA VAL A 16 -16.51 -5.26 1.95
C VAL A 16 -16.30 -4.97 0.44
N ALA A 17 -17.22 -5.41 -0.42
CA ALA A 17 -17.09 -5.19 -1.86
C ALA A 17 -17.23 -3.71 -2.23
N SER A 18 -18.25 -3.02 -1.71
CA SER A 18 -18.45 -1.58 -1.93
C SER A 18 -17.26 -0.75 -1.40
N LEU A 19 -16.72 -1.14 -0.24
CA LEU A 19 -15.61 -0.45 0.41
C LEU A 19 -14.28 -0.73 -0.34
N ASN A 20 -14.06 -1.95 -0.82
CA ASN A 20 -12.91 -2.28 -1.67
C ASN A 20 -12.98 -1.57 -3.03
N ALA A 21 -14.17 -1.38 -3.61
CA ALA A 21 -14.32 -0.59 -4.83
C ALA A 21 -13.90 0.88 -4.62
N LEU A 22 -14.29 1.48 -3.49
CA LEU A 22 -13.85 2.83 -3.12
C LEU A 22 -12.35 2.91 -2.84
N LEU A 23 -11.77 1.88 -2.21
CA LEU A 23 -10.31 1.78 -2.05
C LEU A 23 -9.59 1.67 -3.39
N GLY A 24 -10.11 0.87 -4.32
CA GLY A 24 -9.59 0.77 -5.68
C GLY A 24 -9.65 2.11 -6.42
N ALA A 25 -10.73 2.88 -6.25
CA ALA A 25 -10.83 4.24 -6.79
C ALA A 25 -9.81 5.19 -6.15
N CYS A 26 -9.58 5.09 -4.83
CA CYS A 26 -8.52 5.84 -4.15
C CYS A 26 -7.14 5.46 -4.68
N ALA A 27 -6.86 4.17 -4.86
CA ALA A 27 -5.61 3.67 -5.41
C ALA A 27 -5.37 4.16 -6.84
N ASN A 28 -6.40 4.16 -7.69
CA ASN A 28 -6.31 4.71 -9.04
C ASN A 28 -6.06 6.22 -9.05
N ALA A 29 -6.66 6.97 -8.13
CA ALA A 29 -6.38 8.39 -7.97
C ALA A 29 -4.94 8.67 -7.49
N ALA A 30 -4.32 7.74 -6.77
CA ALA A 30 -2.91 7.84 -6.36
C ALA A 30 -1.93 7.80 -7.55
N ARG A 31 -2.33 7.28 -8.73
CA ARG A 31 -1.53 7.36 -9.97
C ARG A 31 -1.24 8.80 -10.41
N GLY A 32 -2.06 9.76 -9.99
CA GLY A 32 -1.83 11.20 -10.19
C GLY A 32 -0.89 11.84 -9.16
N GLY A 33 -0.19 11.03 -8.35
CA GLY A 33 0.77 11.48 -7.33
C GLY A 33 0.17 11.80 -5.95
N GLY A 34 -1.12 11.60 -5.76
CA GLY A 34 -1.79 12.00 -4.52
C GLY A 34 -1.59 11.01 -3.37
N ILE A 35 -0.59 11.21 -2.50
CA ILE A 35 -0.47 10.47 -1.22
C ILE A 35 -1.71 10.63 -0.32
N LYS A 36 -2.44 11.75 -0.49
CA LYS A 36 -3.74 12.02 0.15
C LYS A 36 -4.78 10.94 -0.15
N ALA A 37 -4.66 10.23 -1.27
CA ALA A 37 -5.55 9.12 -1.59
C ALA A 37 -5.31 7.90 -0.69
N VAL A 38 -4.06 7.68 -0.27
CA VAL A 38 -3.72 6.65 0.73
C VAL A 38 -4.29 7.04 2.10
N ASP A 39 -4.19 8.30 2.50
CA ASP A 39 -4.80 8.79 3.76
C ASP A 39 -6.31 8.54 3.80
N ARG A 40 -7.01 8.87 2.71
CA ARG A 40 -8.44 8.59 2.56
C ARG A 40 -8.73 7.09 2.65
N GLY A 41 -7.89 6.27 2.04
CA GLY A 41 -7.98 4.83 2.13
C GLY A 41 -7.84 4.28 3.55
N LEU A 42 -6.88 4.78 4.32
CA LEU A 42 -6.73 4.43 5.73
C LEU A 42 -7.94 4.88 6.57
N GLN A 43 -8.46 6.08 6.32
CA GLN A 43 -9.71 6.54 6.96
C GLN A 43 -10.90 5.64 6.62
N LEU A 44 -10.98 5.14 5.38
CA LEU A 44 -12.02 4.21 4.96
C LEU A 44 -11.90 2.85 5.67
N ILE A 45 -10.67 2.36 5.89
CA ILE A 45 -10.44 1.14 6.69
C ILE A 45 -10.96 1.31 8.12
N GLU A 46 -10.73 2.47 8.74
CA GLU A 46 -11.24 2.75 10.08
C GLU A 46 -12.77 2.83 10.16
N THR A 47 -13.44 3.18 9.06
CA THR A 47 -14.92 3.19 9.03
C THR A 47 -15.53 1.83 8.71
N MET A 48 -14.80 0.86 8.14
CA MET A 48 -15.35 -0.45 7.77
C MET A 48 -16.04 -1.15 8.96
N GLY A 49 -15.41 -1.11 10.15
CA GLY A 49 -15.97 -1.72 11.36
C GLY A 49 -17.31 -1.13 11.78
N ARG A 50 -17.57 0.15 11.48
CA ARG A 50 -18.86 0.80 11.76
C ARG A 50 -20.00 0.27 10.87
N TYR A 51 -19.66 -0.34 9.75
CA TYR A 51 -20.58 -0.94 8.80
C TYR A 51 -20.70 -2.46 8.97
N GLY A 52 -20.07 -3.04 10.00
CA GLY A 52 -20.00 -4.50 10.17
C GLY A 52 -19.18 -5.19 9.08
N ALA A 53 -18.29 -4.45 8.41
CA ALA A 53 -17.38 -4.97 7.39
C ALA A 53 -15.96 -5.03 7.94
N GLU A 54 -15.26 -6.14 7.71
CA GLU A 54 -13.87 -6.29 8.14
C GLU A 54 -12.91 -6.09 6.95
N PRO A 55 -11.83 -5.31 7.13
CA PRO A 55 -10.79 -5.21 6.12
C PRO A 55 -10.08 -6.57 5.98
N ASN A 56 -9.66 -6.92 4.77
CA ASN A 56 -8.95 -8.17 4.50
C ASN A 56 -7.64 -7.93 3.72
N ARG A 57 -6.93 -9.00 3.36
CA ARG A 57 -5.67 -8.89 2.60
C ARG A 57 -5.82 -8.09 1.30
N VAL A 58 -6.94 -8.24 0.59
CA VAL A 58 -7.19 -7.49 -0.65
C VAL A 58 -7.31 -5.99 -0.36
N THR A 59 -8.02 -5.61 0.70
CA THR A 59 -8.16 -4.23 1.18
C THR A 59 -6.80 -3.57 1.39
N PHE A 60 -5.90 -4.23 2.12
CA PHE A 60 -4.58 -3.68 2.44
C PHE A 60 -3.61 -3.72 1.26
N ASN A 61 -3.57 -4.81 0.49
CA ASN A 61 -2.70 -4.90 -0.70
C ASN A 61 -3.08 -3.86 -1.76
N THR A 62 -4.38 -3.49 -1.86
CA THR A 62 -4.83 -2.38 -2.71
C THR A 62 -4.22 -1.05 -2.28
N LEU A 63 -4.15 -0.76 -0.97
CA LEU A 63 -3.50 0.45 -0.47
C LEU A 63 -1.99 0.42 -0.62
N LEU A 64 -1.34 -0.73 -0.42
CA LEU A 64 0.09 -0.86 -0.66
C LEU A 64 0.43 -0.59 -2.13
N SER A 65 -0.41 -1.06 -3.06
CA SER A 65 -0.27 -0.73 -4.48
C SER A 65 -0.45 0.78 -4.74
N ALA A 66 -1.38 1.43 -4.02
CA ALA A 66 -1.55 2.88 -4.09
C ALA A 66 -0.31 3.64 -3.60
N CYS A 67 0.26 3.24 -2.46
CA CYS A 67 1.53 3.77 -1.95
C CYS A 67 2.63 3.63 -3.00
N ALA A 68 2.76 2.43 -3.58
CA ALA A 68 3.78 2.14 -4.58
C ALA A 68 3.64 2.98 -5.87
N GLN A 69 2.42 3.38 -6.23
CA GLN A 69 2.15 4.27 -7.35
C GLN A 69 2.41 5.74 -7.00
N ALA A 70 2.11 6.15 -5.76
CA ALA A 70 2.44 7.50 -5.28
C ALA A 70 3.96 7.73 -5.12
N ALA A 71 4.78 6.67 -5.08
CA ALA A 71 6.23 6.76 -4.98
C ALA A 71 6.90 7.49 -6.15
N THR A 72 6.23 7.58 -7.29
CA THR A 72 6.71 8.27 -8.49
C THR A 72 6.23 9.72 -8.56
N ALA A 73 5.63 10.24 -7.49
CA ALA A 73 5.14 11.62 -7.43
C ALA A 73 6.32 12.59 -7.18
N PRO A 74 6.48 13.65 -7.99
CA PRO A 74 7.62 14.55 -7.89
C PRO A 74 7.65 15.39 -6.61
N ASP A 75 6.54 15.50 -5.88
CA ASP A 75 6.38 16.30 -4.66
C ASP A 75 6.61 15.52 -3.36
N ASN A 76 6.90 14.21 -3.42
CA ASN A 76 7.06 13.39 -2.21
C ASN A 76 8.08 12.23 -2.36
N PRO A 77 9.36 12.52 -2.61
CA PRO A 77 10.40 11.50 -2.66
C PRO A 77 10.47 10.72 -1.34
N GLY A 78 10.42 9.39 -1.42
CA GLY A 78 10.47 8.48 -0.26
C GLY A 78 9.21 8.39 0.63
N GLY A 79 8.22 9.28 0.48
CA GLY A 79 7.02 9.28 1.33
C GLY A 79 6.11 8.06 1.14
N ALA A 80 6.18 7.42 -0.03
CA ALA A 80 5.44 6.20 -0.34
C ALA A 80 5.81 5.02 0.57
N LEU A 81 7.07 4.90 0.98
CA LEU A 81 7.49 3.80 1.84
C LEU A 81 7.09 4.02 3.29
N ALA A 82 7.27 5.23 3.81
CA ALA A 82 6.75 5.58 5.14
C ALA A 82 5.25 5.27 5.22
N LYS A 83 4.51 5.60 4.15
CA LYS A 83 3.09 5.28 4.04
C LYS A 83 2.80 3.79 3.88
N GLY A 84 3.58 3.10 3.05
CA GLY A 84 3.51 1.65 2.90
C GLY A 84 3.70 0.90 4.21
N MET A 85 4.70 1.31 4.99
CA MET A 85 4.96 0.76 6.33
C MET A 85 3.83 1.09 7.31
N GLN A 86 3.24 2.30 7.24
CA GLN A 86 2.04 2.62 8.01
C GLN A 86 0.89 1.67 7.66
N VAL A 87 0.67 1.37 6.38
CA VAL A 87 -0.37 0.44 5.93
C VAL A 87 -0.09 -0.98 6.47
N ILE A 88 1.15 -1.47 6.45
CA ILE A 88 1.52 -2.76 7.04
C ILE A 88 1.25 -2.79 8.56
N THR A 89 1.57 -1.72 9.27
CA THR A 89 1.30 -1.62 10.72
C THR A 89 -0.19 -1.68 11.01
N VAL A 90 -1.03 -0.97 10.24
CA VAL A 90 -2.49 -1.03 10.39
C VAL A 90 -3.04 -2.39 9.99
N MET A 91 -2.49 -3.03 8.96
CA MET A 91 -2.85 -4.40 8.56
C MET A 91 -2.72 -5.36 9.74
N ARG A 92 -1.57 -5.33 10.43
CA ARG A 92 -1.32 -6.16 11.62
C ARG A 92 -2.22 -5.79 12.79
N SER A 93 -2.46 -4.50 13.04
CA SER A 93 -3.32 -4.07 14.16
C SER A 93 -4.79 -4.46 13.98
N LYS A 94 -5.24 -4.64 12.73
CA LYS A 94 -6.56 -5.20 12.39
C LYS A 94 -6.59 -6.73 12.34
N GLY A 95 -5.52 -7.41 12.76
CA GLY A 95 -5.43 -8.87 12.77
C GLY A 95 -5.20 -9.51 11.40
N VAL A 96 -4.91 -8.69 10.37
CA VAL A 96 -4.61 -9.19 9.02
C VAL A 96 -3.11 -9.36 8.87
N GLN A 97 -2.65 -10.55 8.51
CA GLN A 97 -1.21 -10.82 8.36
C GLN A 97 -0.70 -10.37 6.98
N PRO A 98 0.39 -9.59 6.91
CA PRO A 98 1.04 -9.27 5.65
C PRO A 98 1.60 -10.54 5.00
N ASP A 99 1.75 -10.50 3.68
CA ASP A 99 2.24 -11.61 2.88
C ASP A 99 3.42 -11.18 1.99
N VAL A 100 3.94 -12.10 1.17
CA VAL A 100 5.02 -11.80 0.21
C VAL A 100 4.61 -10.68 -0.76
N ILE A 101 3.34 -10.63 -1.17
CA ILE A 101 2.81 -9.60 -2.07
C ILE A 101 2.85 -8.22 -1.39
N SER A 102 2.53 -8.13 -0.10
CA SER A 102 2.56 -6.89 0.67
C SER A 102 3.95 -6.25 0.65
N PHE A 103 5.01 -7.04 0.88
CA PHE A 103 6.39 -6.55 0.88
C PHE A 103 6.96 -6.34 -0.52
N THR A 104 6.73 -7.27 -1.46
CA THR A 104 7.24 -7.14 -2.84
C THR A 104 6.58 -5.98 -3.59
N THR A 105 5.35 -5.60 -3.26
CA THR A 105 4.70 -4.38 -3.77
C THR A 105 5.47 -3.12 -3.38
N LEU A 106 5.95 -3.01 -2.13
CA LEU A 106 6.74 -1.87 -1.67
C LEU A 106 8.15 -1.87 -2.27
N LEU A 107 8.80 -3.04 -2.37
CA LEU A 107 10.10 -3.16 -3.04
C LEU A 107 10.00 -2.75 -4.52
N SER A 108 8.94 -3.15 -5.22
CA SER A 108 8.68 -2.74 -6.60
C SER A 108 8.51 -1.23 -6.76
N ALA A 109 8.01 -0.54 -5.74
CA ALA A 109 7.96 0.92 -5.72
C ALA A 109 9.38 1.52 -5.71
N GLY A 110 10.27 0.95 -4.91
CA GLY A 110 11.67 1.35 -4.83
C GLY A 110 12.41 1.15 -6.15
N VAL A 111 12.15 0.05 -6.85
CA VAL A 111 12.65 -0.20 -8.21
C VAL A 111 12.25 0.92 -9.17
N ARG A 112 10.99 1.35 -9.14
CA ARG A 112 10.49 2.42 -10.03
C ARG A 112 11.07 3.78 -9.68
N ALA A 113 11.18 4.09 -8.39
CA ALA A 113 11.82 5.32 -7.91
C ALA A 113 13.28 5.38 -8.36
N ALA A 114 14.04 4.30 -8.17
CA ALA A 114 15.43 4.18 -8.62
C ALA A 114 15.56 4.39 -10.14
N ALA A 115 14.67 3.78 -10.94
CA ALA A 115 14.64 3.97 -12.39
C ALA A 115 14.35 5.42 -12.84
N GLN A 116 13.79 6.24 -11.96
CA GLN A 116 13.52 7.66 -12.19
C GLN A 116 14.60 8.58 -11.59
N GLY A 117 15.70 8.00 -11.08
CA GLY A 117 16.79 8.74 -10.46
C GLY A 117 16.54 9.12 -8.99
N ASP A 118 15.54 8.52 -8.33
CA ASP A 118 15.31 8.70 -6.89
C ASP A 118 15.84 7.47 -6.09
N PRO A 119 17.03 7.55 -5.50
CA PRO A 119 17.61 6.47 -4.71
C PRO A 119 17.08 6.42 -3.26
N SER A 120 16.14 7.28 -2.86
CA SER A 120 15.66 7.39 -1.46
C SER A 120 15.16 6.06 -0.89
N MET A 121 14.64 5.20 -1.76
CA MET A 121 14.10 3.88 -1.44
C MET A 121 15.15 2.78 -1.32
N VAL A 122 16.32 2.97 -1.94
CA VAL A 122 17.36 1.93 -2.10
C VAL A 122 17.97 1.56 -0.74
N ALA A 123 18.24 2.57 0.08
CA ALA A 123 18.76 2.39 1.44
C ALA A 123 17.79 1.62 2.35
N GLN A 124 16.50 1.58 2.02
CA GLN A 124 15.48 0.92 2.82
C GLN A 124 15.17 -0.52 2.38
N GLY A 125 15.73 -0.98 1.25
CA GLY A 125 15.58 -2.37 0.78
C GLY A 125 15.92 -3.42 1.85
N PRO A 126 17.07 -3.35 2.55
CA PRO A 126 17.41 -4.27 3.62
C PRO A 126 16.47 -4.19 4.81
N THR A 127 15.97 -2.98 5.13
CA THR A 127 15.00 -2.76 6.21
C THR A 127 13.68 -3.45 5.90
N LEU A 128 13.16 -3.33 4.67
CA LEU A 128 11.96 -4.05 4.22
C LEU A 128 12.14 -5.57 4.30
N LEU A 129 13.32 -6.07 3.94
CA LEU A 129 13.65 -7.49 4.07
C LEU A 129 13.67 -7.94 5.54
N GLY A 130 14.16 -7.09 6.44
CA GLY A 130 14.10 -7.30 7.90
C GLY A 130 12.67 -7.41 8.40
N TYR A 131 11.83 -6.42 8.07
CA TYR A 131 10.41 -6.44 8.46
C TYR A 131 9.64 -7.63 7.91
N MET A 132 9.95 -8.07 6.70
CA MET A 132 9.36 -9.26 6.10
C MET A 132 9.64 -10.50 6.98
N LYS A 133 10.89 -10.68 7.40
CA LYS A 133 11.31 -11.78 8.29
C LYS A 133 10.69 -11.67 9.68
N GLU A 134 10.67 -10.47 10.27
CA GLU A 134 10.03 -10.21 11.58
C GLU A 134 8.53 -10.45 11.56
N ALA A 135 7.88 -10.25 10.42
CA ALA A 135 6.48 -10.58 10.21
C ALA A 135 6.24 -12.08 9.96
N GLY A 136 7.28 -12.91 10.01
CA GLY A 136 7.18 -14.35 9.73
C GLY A 136 6.99 -14.68 8.25
N VAL A 137 7.21 -13.71 7.36
CA VAL A 137 7.09 -13.89 5.91
C VAL A 137 8.48 -14.22 5.37
N ALA A 138 8.63 -15.41 4.78
CA ALA A 138 9.91 -15.83 4.20
C ALA A 138 10.16 -15.12 2.87
N PRO A 139 11.29 -14.40 2.70
CA PRO A 139 11.70 -13.87 1.41
C PRO A 139 11.86 -14.98 0.37
N ASP A 140 11.36 -14.75 -0.83
CA ASP A 140 11.43 -15.68 -1.95
C ASP A 140 12.31 -15.15 -3.10
N ALA A 141 12.39 -15.92 -4.19
CA ALA A 141 13.15 -15.53 -5.37
C ALA A 141 12.70 -14.17 -5.95
N VAL A 142 11.39 -13.88 -5.92
CA VAL A 142 10.85 -12.58 -6.36
C VAL A 142 11.37 -11.45 -5.47
N THR A 143 11.43 -11.67 -4.16
CA THR A 143 11.92 -10.69 -3.19
C THR A 143 13.38 -10.30 -3.46
N TYR A 144 14.26 -11.29 -3.63
CA TYR A 144 15.68 -11.05 -3.87
C TYR A 144 15.96 -10.46 -5.26
N THR A 145 15.28 -10.96 -6.30
CA THR A 145 15.42 -10.41 -7.66
C THR A 145 14.93 -8.97 -7.73
N THR A 146 13.86 -8.60 -7.02
CA THR A 146 13.37 -7.22 -6.93
C THR A 146 14.39 -6.30 -6.24
N LEU A 147 15.06 -6.75 -5.18
CA LEU A 147 16.12 -5.98 -4.51
C LEU A 147 17.33 -5.75 -5.44
N ILE A 148 17.76 -6.79 -6.16
CA ILE A 148 18.88 -6.67 -7.12
C ILE A 148 18.55 -5.66 -8.23
N ASP A 149 17.34 -5.73 -8.81
CA ASP A 149 16.90 -4.79 -9.84
C ASP A 149 16.87 -3.35 -9.33
N MET A 150 16.43 -3.15 -8.08
CA MET A 150 16.46 -1.84 -7.42
C MET A 150 17.87 -1.27 -7.30
N TYR A 151 18.83 -2.08 -6.83
CA TYR A 151 20.22 -1.65 -6.69
C TYR A 151 20.87 -1.34 -8.05
N ALA A 152 20.60 -2.17 -9.06
CA ALA A 152 21.13 -1.98 -10.40
C ALA A 152 20.64 -0.66 -11.02
N LYS A 153 19.35 -0.35 -10.89
CA LYS A 153 18.75 0.91 -11.39
C LYS A 153 19.22 2.15 -10.66
N ALA A 154 19.61 2.02 -9.39
CA ALA A 154 20.14 3.14 -8.61
C ALA A 154 21.61 3.45 -8.94
N ALA A 155 22.32 2.51 -9.57
CA ALA A 155 23.75 2.62 -9.89
C ALA A 155 24.02 3.07 -11.33
N GLY A 156 23.01 3.07 -12.19
CA GLY A 156 23.08 3.52 -13.59
C GLY A 156 22.54 4.93 -13.75
#